data_AF-A0A350PAL5-F1
#
_entry.id   AF-A0A350PAL5-F1
#
_cell.length_a   1.000
_cell.length_b   1.000
_cell.length_c   1.000
_cell.angle_alpha   90.00
_cell.angle_beta   90.00
_cell.angle_gamma   90.00
#
_symmetry.space_group_name_H-M   'P 1'
#
loop_
_entity.id
_entity.type
_entity.pdbx_description
1 polymer ?
#
loop_
_entity_poly.entity_id
_entity_poly.type
_entity_poly.pdbx_seq_one_letter_code
_entity_poly.pdbx_strand_id
1 'polypeptide(L)' 'ITERGKVIRMGCSGIRTMGRNTQGVRIMRLDDEGNIAAVTRVANEEEEEV' A
#
# COMPACT_ATOMS: atom_id res chain seq x y z
N ILE A 1 4.94 -5.36 0.23
CA ILE A 1 5.76 -6.46 0.78
C ILE A 1 7.02 -5.83 1.36
N THR A 2 7.37 -6.13 2.62
CA THR A 2 8.66 -5.72 3.20
C THR A 2 9.74 -6.72 2.85
N GLU A 3 11.02 -6.33 2.98
CA GLU A 3 12.16 -7.23 2.79
C GLU A 3 12.12 -8.48 3.69
N ARG A 4 11.43 -8.37 4.84
CA ARG A 4 11.23 -9.45 5.80
C ARG A 4 9.95 -10.27 5.55
N GLY A 5 9.30 -10.08 4.40
CA GLY A 5 8.14 -10.88 3.98
C GLY A 5 6.79 -10.45 4.58
N LYS A 6 6.70 -9.30 5.26
CA LYS A 6 5.39 -8.80 5.76
C LYS A 6 4.58 -8.20 4.60
N VAL A 7 3.30 -8.57 4.52
CA VAL A 7 2.37 -8.11 3.47
C VAL A 7 1.15 -7.46 4.12
N ILE A 8 0.76 -6.29 3.62
CA ILE A 8 -0.52 -5.63 3.94
C ILE A 8 -1.27 -5.44 2.62
N ARG A 9 -2.54 -5.86 2.61
CA ARG A 9 -3.51 -5.52 1.56
C ARG A 9 -4.45 -4.47 2.14
N MET A 10 -4.67 -3.40 1.39
CA MET A 10 -5.62 -2.35 1.77
C MET A 10 -6.33 -1.82 0.52
N GLY A 11 -7.56 -1.37 0.68
CA GLY A 11 -8.27 -0.66 -0.38
C GLY A 11 -7.66 0.71 -0.62
N CYS A 12 -7.54 1.12 -1.89
CA CYS A 12 -7.05 2.45 -2.26
C CYS A 12 -7.96 3.57 -1.71
N SER A 13 -9.26 3.30 -1.55
CA SER A 13 -10.24 4.23 -0.97
C SER A 13 -9.93 4.62 0.48
N GLY A 14 -9.15 3.80 1.20
CA GLY A 14 -8.68 4.12 2.55
C GLY A 14 -7.47 5.07 2.59
N ILE A 15 -6.86 5.40 1.44
CA ILE A 15 -5.69 6.28 1.37
C ILE A 15 -6.15 7.72 1.14
N ARG A 16 -5.75 8.63 2.04
CA ARG A 16 -6.11 10.05 1.94
C ARG A 16 -5.51 10.69 0.68
N THR A 17 -6.34 11.38 -0.10
CA THR A 17 -5.87 12.22 -1.21
C THR A 17 -5.10 13.43 -0.68
N MET A 18 -3.93 13.70 -1.26
CA MET A 18 -3.03 14.78 -0.85
C MET A 18 -2.37 15.45 -2.07
N GLY A 19 -1.89 16.69 -1.88
CA GLY A 19 -1.19 17.44 -2.92
C GLY A 19 0.18 16.86 -3.27
N ARG A 20 0.71 17.26 -4.43
CA ARG A 20 1.96 16.69 -4.99
C ARG A 20 3.22 17.01 -4.17
N ASN A 21 3.29 18.18 -3.52
CA ASN A 21 4.43 18.58 -2.69
C ASN A 21 4.15 18.30 -1.21
N THR A 22 4.04 17.02 -0.86
CA THR A 22 3.76 16.56 0.51
C THR A 22 4.55 15.29 0.82
N GLN A 23 4.74 14.97 2.10
CA GLN A 23 5.40 13.73 2.54
C GLN A 23 4.49 12.49 2.45
N GLY A 24 3.18 12.70 2.39
CA GLY A 24 2.20 11.64 2.37
C GLY A 24 1.76 11.15 3.76
N VAL A 25 1.14 9.96 3.80
CA VAL A 25 0.68 9.28 5.02
C VAL A 25 1.41 7.96 5.22
N ARG A 26 1.55 7.54 6.48
CA ARG A 26 2.15 6.25 6.81
C ARG A 26 1.12 5.13 6.61
N ILE A 27 1.37 4.25 5.64
CA ILE A 27 0.55 3.06 5.37
C ILE A 27 0.91 1.89 6.31
N MET A 28 2.20 1.70 6.58
CA MET A 28 2.73 0.58 7.36
C MET A 28 3.82 1.09 8.31
N ARG A 29 3.90 0.52 9.52
CA ARG A 29 5.08 0.65 10.37
C ARG A 29 6.10 -0.40 9.97
N LEU A 30 7.30 0.04 9.68
CA LEU A 30 8.43 -0.83 9.41
C LEU A 30 9.16 -1.13 10.72
N ASP A 31 9.82 -2.28 10.78
CA ASP A 31 10.78 -2.54 11.85
C ASP A 31 12.00 -1.62 11.66
N ASP A 32 12.80 -1.41 12.70
CA ASP A 32 13.82 -0.34 12.74
C ASP A 32 14.83 -0.35 11.57
N GLU A 33 15.04 -1.50 10.92
CA GLU A 33 15.92 -1.65 9.75
C GLU A 33 15.21 -2.18 8.49
N GLY A 34 13.88 -2.28 8.51
CA GLY A 34 13.12 -2.87 7.40
C GLY A 34 12.70 -1.83 6.36
N ASN A 35 12.84 -2.16 5.07
CA ASN A 35 12.30 -1.35 3.98
C ASN A 35 11.12 -2.03 3.25
N ILE A 36 10.44 -1.26 2.40
CA ILE A 36 9.48 -1.78 1.43
C ILE A 36 10.25 -2.37 0.25
N ALA A 37 10.08 -3.66 0.01
CA ALA A 37 10.68 -4.36 -1.12
C ALA A 37 9.84 -4.25 -2.40
N ALA A 38 8.50 -4.29 -2.26
CA ALA A 38 7.61 -4.26 -3.41
C ALA A 38 6.21 -3.71 -3.08
N VAL A 39 5.58 -3.09 -4.08
CA VAL A 39 4.17 -2.69 -4.09
C VAL A 39 3.55 -3.18 -5.38
N THR A 40 2.33 -3.73 -5.30
CA THR A 40 1.58 -4.15 -6.47
C THR A 40 0.12 -3.76 -6.32
N ARG A 41 -0.57 -3.53 -7.43
CA ARG A 41 -2.02 -3.35 -7.47
C ARG A 41 -2.65 -4.73 -7.63
N VAL A 42 -3.62 -5.03 -6.78
CA VAL A 42 -4.45 -6.23 -6.91
C VAL A 42 -5.73 -5.80 -7.60
N ALA A 43 -6.12 -6.48 -8.68
CA ALA A 43 -7.42 -6.27 -9.29
C ALA A 43 -8.51 -6.64 -8.28
N ASN A 44 -9.56 -5.82 -8.18
CA ASN A 44 -10.66 -6.15 -7.30
C ASN A 44 -11.43 -7.32 -7.94
N GLU A 45 -11.85 -8.30 -7.14
CA GLU A 45 -12.61 -9.47 -7.64
C GLU A 45 -14.01 -9.09 -8.16
N GLU A 46 -14.38 -7.80 -8.09
CA GLU A 46 -15.64 -7.22 -8.61
C GLU A 46 -15.56 -6.75 -10.08
N GLU A 47 -14.43 -6.90 -10.78
CA GLU A 47 -14.32 -6.64 -12.23
C GLU A 47 -14.71 -7.87 -13.10
N GLU A 48 -15.71 -8.64 -12.64
CA GLU A 48 -16.53 -9.54 -13.48
C GLU A 48 -18.01 -9.22 -13.24
N GLU A 49 -18.48 -8.07 -13.74
CA GLU A 49 -19.90 -7.80 -13.98
C GLU A 49 -20.09 -7.36 -15.43
N VAL A 50 -20.53 -8.33 -16.24
CA VAL A 50 -21.21 -8.29 -17.57
C VAL A 50 -20.64 -7.40 -18.68
#